data_AF-A0A2Z3JKK3-F1
#
_entry.id   AF-A0A2Z3JKK3-F1
#
_cell.length_a   1.000
_cell.length_b   1.000
_cell.length_c   1.000
_cell.angle_alpha   90.00
_cell.angle_beta   90.00
_cell.angle_gamma   90.00
#
_symmetry.space_group_name_H-M   'P 1'
#
loop_
_entity.id
_entity.type
_entity.pdbx_description
1 polymer ?
#
loop_
_entity_poly.entity_id
_entity_poly.type
_entity_poly.pdbx_seq_one_letter_code
_entity_poly.pdbx_strand_id
1 'polypeptide(L)'
;MTKTNKIALAALVLALASTGFAQEAATTTATNSNGGLIAVGAGLALGLGAIGTGLAQGRIGAAAAGVTAENPGRLGLMLLWFAIPETLVIFGLVGFFILSGKI
;
A
#
# COMPACT_ATOMS: atom_id res chain seq x y z
N MET A 1 22.79 12.06 7.58
CA MET A 1 22.19 11.15 6.57
C MET A 1 21.69 11.96 5.38
N THR A 2 22.63 12.53 4.62
CA THR A 2 23.02 12.04 3.28
C THR A 2 21.87 12.15 2.28
N LYS A 3 21.74 13.32 1.62
CA LYS A 3 20.78 13.55 0.51
C LYS A 3 20.84 12.46 -0.56
N THR A 4 22.02 11.85 -0.72
CA THR A 4 22.29 10.65 -1.51
C THR A 4 21.44 9.43 -1.11
N ASN A 5 21.12 9.25 0.18
CA ASN A 5 20.31 8.14 0.68
C ASN A 5 18.81 8.34 0.37
N LYS A 6 18.34 9.59 0.32
CA LYS A 6 16.97 9.92 -0.12
C LYS A 6 16.80 9.71 -1.63
N ILE A 7 17.83 10.05 -2.41
CA ILE A 7 17.86 9.80 -3.86
C ILE A 7 18.00 8.30 -4.15
N ALA A 8 18.82 7.57 -3.37
CA ALA A 8 18.93 6.12 -3.49
C ALA A 8 17.63 5.40 -3.11
N LEU A 9 16.93 5.85 -2.07
CA LEU A 9 15.63 5.30 -1.70
C LEU A 9 14.56 5.63 -2.77
N ALA A 10 14.57 6.84 -3.35
CA ALA A 10 13.69 7.19 -4.46
C ALA A 10 14.00 6.40 -5.74
N ALA A 11 15.29 6.14 -6.03
CA ALA A 11 15.71 5.30 -7.15
C ALA A 11 15.37 3.82 -6.93
N LEU A 12 15.45 3.33 -5.69
CA LEU A 12 15.02 1.99 -5.32
C LEU A 12 13.50 1.86 -5.42
N VAL A 13 12.73 2.84 -4.95
CA VAL A 13 11.26 2.90 -5.12
C VAL A 13 10.88 2.97 -6.60
N LEU A 14 11.63 3.73 -7.41
CA LEU A 14 11.41 3.83 -8.85
C LEU A 14 11.82 2.54 -9.59
N ALA A 15 12.86 1.84 -9.12
CA ALA A 15 13.28 0.54 -9.65
C ALA A 15 12.30 -0.57 -9.28
N LEU A 16 11.74 -0.58 -8.06
CA LEU A 16 10.63 -1.47 -7.72
C LEU A 16 9.37 -1.11 -8.51
N ALA A 17 9.10 0.17 -8.78
CA ALA A 17 8.01 0.58 -9.66
C ALA A 17 8.25 0.13 -11.11
N SER A 18 9.50 0.08 -11.59
CA SER A 18 9.81 -0.40 -12.94
C SER A 18 9.83 -1.93 -13.05
N THR A 19 10.10 -2.66 -11.96
CA THR A 19 9.87 -4.13 -11.95
C THR A 19 8.40 -4.51 -12.15
N GLY A 20 7.46 -3.59 -11.93
CA GLY A 20 6.04 -3.77 -12.27
C GLY A 20 5.72 -3.70 -13.77
N PHE A 21 6.60 -3.13 -14.60
CA PHE A 21 6.42 -3.01 -16.05
C PHE A 21 7.29 -3.99 -16.87
N ALA A 22 8.08 -4.84 -16.20
CA ALA A 22 9.02 -5.76 -16.85
C ALA A 22 8.88 -7.24 -16.42
N GLN A 23 7.88 -7.61 -15.61
CA GLN A 23 7.64 -9.01 -15.28
C GLN A 23 6.70 -9.67 -16.31
N GLU A 24 7.14 -9.71 -17.56
CA GLU A 24 6.66 -10.66 -18.57
C GLU A 24 7.55 -11.91 -18.52
N ALA A 25 7.56 -12.63 -17.39
CA ALA A 25 8.15 -13.97 -17.28
C ALA A 25 7.95 -14.51 -15.85
N ALA A 26 6.77 -15.08 -15.58
CA ALA A 26 6.61 -16.32 -14.79
C ALA A 26 5.14 -16.46 -14.37
N THR A 27 4.31 -16.97 -15.28
CA THR A 27 3.52 -18.21 -15.10
C THR A 27 2.62 -18.33 -16.32
N THR A 28 3.11 -19.04 -17.33
CA THR A 28 2.34 -19.52 -18.46
C THR A 28 1.29 -20.53 -17.95
N THR A 29 0.06 -20.07 -17.75
CA THR A 29 -1.14 -20.92 -17.83
C THR A 29 -2.21 -20.17 -18.63
N ALA A 30 -2.23 -20.48 -19.92
CA ALA A 30 -3.38 -20.55 -20.84
C ALA A 30 -4.41 -19.39 -20.90
N THR A 31 -4.39 -18.72 -22.07
CA THR A 31 -5.60 -18.47 -22.88
C THR A 31 -6.64 -17.52 -22.29
N ASN A 32 -6.41 -16.20 -22.33
CA ASN A 32 -7.42 -15.13 -22.47
C ASN A 32 -6.74 -13.76 -22.35
N SER A 33 -6.79 -12.90 -23.37
CA SER A 33 -6.28 -11.51 -23.31
C SER A 33 -6.86 -10.66 -22.17
N ASN A 34 -7.90 -11.17 -21.49
CA ASN A 34 -8.54 -10.56 -20.33
C ASN A 34 -7.78 -10.78 -19.01
N GLY A 35 -6.94 -11.81 -18.89
CA GLY A 35 -6.25 -12.15 -17.64
C GLY A 35 -5.25 -11.07 -17.20
N GLY A 36 -4.51 -10.49 -18.16
CA GLY A 36 -3.59 -9.38 -17.89
C GLY A 36 -4.31 -8.11 -17.42
N LEU A 37 -5.46 -7.79 -18.01
CA LEU A 37 -6.28 -6.64 -17.60
C LEU A 37 -6.87 -6.84 -16.19
N ILE A 38 -7.26 -8.07 -15.85
CA ILE A 38 -7.72 -8.44 -14.51
C ILE A 38 -6.57 -8.31 -13.49
N ALA A 39 -5.36 -8.75 -13.81
CA ALA A 39 -4.20 -8.61 -12.92
C ALA A 39 -3.85 -7.13 -12.65
N VAL A 40 -3.90 -6.27 -13.67
CA VAL A 40 -3.69 -4.81 -13.51
C VAL A 40 -4.80 -4.19 -12.65
N GLY A 41 -6.06 -4.57 -12.87
CA GLY A 41 -7.19 -4.14 -12.06
C GLY A 41 -7.06 -4.55 -10.58
N ALA A 42 -6.56 -5.77 -10.32
CA ALA A 42 -6.33 -6.27 -8.97
C ALA A 42 -5.26 -5.45 -8.25
N GLY A 43 -4.13 -5.19 -8.93
CA GLY A 43 -3.04 -4.37 -8.41
C GLY A 43 -3.45 -2.92 -8.13
N LEU A 44 -4.27 -2.32 -9.01
CA LEU A 44 -4.80 -0.97 -8.81
C LEU A 44 -5.76 -0.89 -7.62
N ALA A 45 -6.62 -1.89 -7.41
CA ALA A 45 -7.55 -1.91 -6.28
C ALA A 45 -6.81 -1.88 -4.93
N LEU A 46 -5.78 -2.71 -4.77
CA LEU A 46 -4.95 -2.71 -3.57
C LEU A 46 -4.07 -1.46 -3.47
N GLY A 47 -3.43 -1.06 -4.57
CA GLY A 47 -2.50 0.07 -4.60
C GLY A 47 -3.16 1.42 -4.26
N LEU A 48 -4.33 1.69 -4.84
CA LEU A 48 -5.09 2.92 -4.54
C LEU A 48 -5.63 2.91 -3.11
N GLY A 49 -6.09 1.75 -2.62
CA GLY A 49 -6.45 1.57 -1.22
C GLY A 49 -5.29 1.89 -0.28
N ALA A 50 -4.11 1.33 -0.57
CA ALA A 50 -2.88 1.52 0.20
C ALA A 50 -2.44 3.00 0.27
N ILE A 51 -2.52 3.74 -0.84
CA ILE A 51 -2.19 5.17 -0.90
C ILE A 51 -3.14 5.99 -0.02
N GLY A 52 -4.45 5.69 -0.07
CA GLY A 52 -5.46 6.35 0.76
C GLY A 52 -5.21 6.14 2.26
N THR A 53 -4.93 4.90 2.67
CA THR A 53 -4.53 4.56 4.05
C THR A 53 -3.29 5.32 4.49
N GLY A 54 -2.22 5.30 3.69
CA GLY A 54 -0.94 5.90 4.05
C GLY A 54 -1.06 7.42 4.25
N LEU A 55 -1.86 8.11 3.44
CA LEU A 55 -2.11 9.54 3.60
C LEU A 55 -2.90 9.85 4.88
N ALA A 56 -3.90 9.04 5.21
CA ALA A 56 -4.68 9.19 6.45
C ALA A 56 -3.80 8.92 7.68
N GLN A 57 -3.08 7.80 7.68
CA GLN A 57 -2.20 7.38 8.77
C GLN A 57 -1.02 8.31 8.98
N GLY A 58 -0.48 8.95 7.93
CA GLY A 58 0.60 9.93 8.07
C GLY A 58 0.20 11.11 8.98
N ARG A 59 -1.03 11.60 8.85
CA ARG A 59 -1.56 12.70 9.67
C ARG A 59 -1.93 12.24 11.08
N ILE A 60 -2.59 11.08 11.19
CA ILE A 60 -2.98 10.50 12.48
C ILE A 60 -1.76 10.12 13.30
N GLY A 61 -0.73 9.55 12.67
CA GLY A 61 0.54 9.19 13.31
C GLY A 61 1.31 10.39 13.84
N ALA A 62 1.35 11.50 13.08
CA ALA A 62 1.96 12.74 13.56
C ALA A 62 1.24 13.31 14.79
N ALA A 63 -0.10 13.30 14.78
CA ALA A 63 -0.91 13.73 15.93
C ALA A 63 -0.76 12.78 17.13
N ALA A 64 -0.77 11.46 16.89
CA ALA A 64 -0.58 10.43 17.90
C ALA A 64 0.79 10.55 18.59
N ALA A 65 1.86 10.84 17.82
CA ALA A 65 3.19 11.06 18.37
C ALA A 65 3.25 12.30 19.29
N GLY A 66 2.59 13.39 18.90
CA GLY A 66 2.47 14.59 19.74
C GLY A 66 1.74 14.33 21.06
N VAL A 67 0.57 13.68 20.99
CA VAL A 67 -0.23 13.35 22.19
C VAL A 67 0.51 12.37 23.10
N THR A 68 1.23 11.41 22.52
CA THR A 68 2.02 10.44 23.29
C THR A 68 3.20 11.09 24.00
N ALA A 69 3.80 12.12 23.40
CA ALA A 69 4.89 12.88 24.03
C ALA A 69 4.42 13.71 25.23
N GLU A 70 3.20 14.26 25.17
CA GLU A 70 2.61 15.01 26.29
C GLU A 70 2.05 14.08 27.38
N ASN A 71 1.37 13.01 26.98
CA ASN A 71 0.65 12.10 27.87
C ASN A 71 0.81 10.64 27.42
N PRO A 72 1.84 9.91 27.90
CA PRO A 72 2.10 8.53 27.46
C PRO A 72 0.97 7.56 27.80
N GLY A 73 0.15 7.87 28.82
CA GLY A 73 -1.04 7.08 29.17
C GLY A 73 -2.14 7.07 28.10
N ARG A 74 -2.08 7.96 27.09
CA ARG A 74 -3.05 8.02 25.99
C ARG A 74 -2.63 7.27 24.74
N LEU A 75 -1.46 6.62 24.73
CA LEU A 75 -0.95 5.85 23.59
C LEU A 75 -1.97 4.81 23.09
N GLY A 76 -2.62 4.08 24.01
CA GLY A 76 -3.61 3.06 23.64
C GLY A 76 -4.80 3.61 22.86
N LEU A 77 -5.32 4.78 23.27
CA LEU A 77 -6.41 5.45 22.55
C LEU A 77 -5.94 5.98 21.20
N MET A 78 -4.71 6.50 21.11
CA MET A 78 -4.14 6.98 19.85
C MET A 78 -3.88 5.83 18.87
N LEU A 79 -3.48 4.64 19.37
CA LEU A 79 -3.32 3.44 18.56
C LEU A 79 -4.66 2.97 17.98
N LEU A 80 -5.75 3.05 18.77
CA LEU A 80 -7.09 2.75 18.28
C LEU A 80 -7.48 3.68 17.13
N TRP A 81 -7.24 4.99 17.27
CA TRP A 81 -7.48 5.97 16.21
C TRP A 81 -6.60 5.75 14.97
N PHE A 82 -5.37 5.28 15.16
CA PHE A 82 -4.46 4.94 14.07
C PHE A 82 -4.90 3.69 13.29
N ALA A 83 -5.58 2.75 13.94
CA ALA A 83 -6.05 1.52 13.32
C ALA A 83 -7.34 1.67 12.49
N ILE A 84 -8.17 2.68 12.74
CA ILE A 84 -9.40 2.94 11.95
C ILE A 84 -9.16 3.02 10.42
N PRO A 85 -8.17 3.80 9.93
CA PRO A 85 -7.93 3.89 8.49
C PRO A 85 -7.49 2.56 7.85
N GLU A 86 -6.94 1.58 8.58
CA GLU A 86 -6.56 0.26 8.04
C GLU A 86 -7.73 -0.47 7.36
N THR A 87 -8.97 -0.13 7.72
CA THR A 87 -10.17 -0.66 7.03
C THR A 87 -10.17 -0.35 5.53
N LEU A 88 -9.61 0.78 5.10
CA LEU A 88 -9.55 1.17 3.69
C LEU A 88 -8.60 0.28 2.87
N VAL A 89 -7.45 -0.10 3.43
CA VAL A 89 -6.53 -1.01 2.72
C VAL A 89 -7.09 -2.43 2.71
N ILE A 90 -7.82 -2.84 3.76
CA ILE A 90 -8.51 -4.12 3.78
C ILE A 90 -9.57 -4.19 2.68
N PHE A 91 -10.34 -3.12 2.42
CA PHE A 91 -11.26 -3.09 1.28
C PHE A 91 -10.54 -3.20 -0.07
N GLY A 92 -9.38 -2.54 -0.24
CA GLY A 92 -8.53 -2.72 -1.43
C GLY A 92 -8.02 -4.15 -1.59
N LEU A 93 -7.63 -4.79 -0.49
CA LEU A 93 -7.18 -6.18 -0.45
C LEU A 93 -8.30 -7.17 -0.80
N VAL A 94 -9.52 -6.92 -0.32
CA VAL A 94 -10.70 -7.70 -0.71
C VAL A 94 -10.96 -7.57 -2.21
N GLY A 95 -10.88 -6.36 -2.76
CA GLY A 95 -10.98 -6.12 -4.20
C GLY A 95 -9.94 -6.89 -5.00
N PHE A 96 -8.70 -6.93 -4.52
CA PHE A 96 -7.63 -7.74 -5.10
C PHE A 96 -7.98 -9.23 -5.13
N PHE A 97 -8.40 -9.82 -4.01
CA PHE A 97 -8.74 -11.25 -3.97
C PHE A 97 -9.96 -11.62 -4.82
N ILE A 98 -10.96 -10.73 -4.90
CA ILE A 98 -12.14 -10.95 -5.75
C ILE A 98 -11.76 -10.98 -7.23
N LEU A 99 -10.83 -10.11 -7.67
CA LEU A 99 -10.38 -10.08 -9.06
C LEU A 99 -9.39 -11.20 -9.36
N SER A 100 -8.46 -11.48 -8.44
CA SER A 100 -7.48 -12.56 -8.57
C SER A 100 -8.11 -13.96 -8.46
N GLY A 101 -9.30 -14.10 -7.90
CA GLY A 101 -10.06 -15.36 -7.94
C GLY A 101 -10.77 -15.64 -9.26
N LYS A 102 -10.76 -14.68 -10.21
CA LYS A 102 -11.43 -14.78 -11.52
C LYS A 102 -10.48 -15.05 -12.70
N ILE A 103 -9.18 -15.08 -12.45
CA ILE A 103 -8.13 -15.57 -13.37
C ILE A 103 -7.92 -17.06 -13.16
#